data_AF-A0A817UH59-F1
#
_entry.id   AF-A0A817UH59-F1
#
_cell.length_a   1.000
_cell.length_b   1.000
_cell.length_c   1.000
_cell.angle_alpha   90.00
_cell.angle_beta   90.00
_cell.angle_gamma   90.00
#
_symmetry.space_group_name_H-M   'P 1'
#
loop_
_entity.id
_entity.type
_entity.pdbx_description
1 polymer ?
#
loop_
_entity_poly.entity_id
_entity_poly.type
_entity_poly.pdbx_seq_one_letter_code
_entity_poly.pdbx_strand_id
1 'polypeptide(L)'
;MSMTDICDGALHQKLQSRIQESFLALTLNVDRIQPNKGSQKTIWPILLVINELPLKRRFAIENIILAGVWPGPSKPSRTEMSLFFRPLVEELVTLEQGAKFQYQDDNNSSTSARIFLIGACCDKPAQALLQFLPEPIATFGCGRCEVEGRVSD
;
A
#
# COMPACT_ATOMS: atom_id res chain seq x y z
N MET A 1 -20.44 10.72 -13.26
CA MET A 1 -20.12 9.55 -12.41
C MET A 1 -19.69 10.09 -11.06
N SER A 2 -20.36 9.74 -9.97
CA SER A 2 -19.96 10.18 -8.63
C SER A 2 -18.78 9.32 -8.17
N MET A 3 -17.67 9.93 -7.76
CA MET A 3 -16.48 9.22 -7.27
C MET A 3 -16.66 9.00 -5.77
N THR A 4 -17.12 7.81 -5.38
CA THR A 4 -17.49 7.48 -4.00
C THR A 4 -16.58 6.47 -3.34
N ASP A 5 -15.95 5.60 -4.13
CA ASP A 5 -15.05 4.55 -3.68
C ASP A 5 -13.76 4.54 -4.52
N ILE A 6 -12.69 3.90 -4.00
CA ILE A 6 -11.43 3.74 -4.75
C ILE A 6 -11.63 2.96 -6.05
N CYS A 7 -12.61 2.03 -6.08
CA CYS A 7 -12.97 1.27 -7.27
C CYS A 7 -13.64 2.13 -8.37
N ASP A 8 -14.17 3.31 -8.02
CA ASP A 8 -14.66 4.29 -9.02
C ASP A 8 -13.51 5.03 -9.72
N GLY A 9 -12.27 4.87 -9.23
CA GLY A 9 -11.09 5.54 -9.73
C GLY A 9 -10.68 5.08 -11.14
N ALA A 10 -10.12 6.00 -11.93
CA ALA A 10 -9.74 5.76 -13.32
C ALA A 10 -8.81 4.55 -13.52
N LEU A 11 -7.92 4.26 -12.56
CA LEU A 11 -7.03 3.10 -12.63
C LEU A 11 -7.79 1.78 -12.47
N HIS A 12 -8.71 1.70 -11.51
CA HIS A 12 -9.54 0.51 -11.31
C HIS A 12 -10.46 0.27 -12.51
N GLN A 13 -11.13 1.32 -13.01
CA GLN A 13 -11.95 1.26 -14.23
C GLN A 13 -11.16 0.79 -15.46
N LYS A 14 -9.90 1.23 -15.59
CA LYS A 14 -9.00 0.79 -16.67
C LYS A 14 -8.60 -0.68 -16.53
N LEU A 15 -8.42 -1.19 -15.31
CA LEU A 15 -8.20 -2.62 -15.07
C LEU A 15 -9.45 -3.42 -15.44
N GLN A 16 -10.63 -2.98 -14.98
CA GLN A 16 -11.92 -3.59 -15.29
C GLN A 16 -12.18 -3.69 -16.80
N SER A 17 -11.76 -2.70 -17.59
CA SER A 17 -11.93 -2.72 -19.05
C SER A 17 -10.90 -3.57 -19.80
N ARG A 18 -9.75 -3.89 -19.18
CA ARG A 18 -8.60 -4.55 -19.85
C ARG A 18 -8.43 -6.00 -19.43
N ILE A 19 -8.74 -6.31 -18.18
CA ILE A 19 -8.56 -7.64 -17.61
C ILE A 19 -9.88 -8.40 -17.77
N GLN A 20 -9.85 -9.44 -18.59
CA GLN A 20 -11.02 -10.31 -18.81
C GLN A 20 -11.19 -11.36 -17.71
N GLU A 21 -10.11 -11.65 -16.99
CA GLU A 21 -10.06 -12.60 -15.88
C GLU A 21 -10.53 -11.93 -14.57
N SER A 22 -10.83 -12.73 -13.55
CA SER A 22 -11.04 -12.22 -12.20
C SER A 22 -9.79 -11.48 -11.71
N PHE A 23 -9.98 -10.36 -11.03
CA PHE A 23 -8.89 -9.65 -10.37
C PHE A 23 -9.30 -9.05 -9.03
N LEU A 24 -8.31 -8.80 -8.19
CA LEU A 24 -8.42 -8.05 -6.95
C LEU A 24 -7.48 -6.85 -6.99
N ALA A 25 -7.91 -5.74 -6.41
CA ALA A 25 -7.09 -4.54 -6.26
C ALA A 25 -6.72 -4.34 -4.79
N LEU A 26 -5.45 -4.05 -4.53
CA LEU A 26 -4.92 -3.80 -3.20
C LEU A 26 -4.62 -2.32 -2.99
N THR A 27 -4.78 -1.89 -1.74
CA THR A 27 -4.22 -0.64 -1.24
C THR A 27 -3.22 -0.93 -0.14
N LEU A 28 -2.00 -0.39 -0.27
CA LEU A 28 -0.93 -0.48 0.71
C LEU A 28 -1.04 0.66 1.73
N ASN A 29 -0.75 0.37 3.00
CA ASN A 29 -0.50 1.37 4.02
C ASN A 29 0.78 1.03 4.79
N VAL A 30 1.55 2.06 5.07
CA VAL A 30 2.75 1.99 5.91
C VAL A 30 2.73 3.21 6.79
N ASP A 31 2.77 2.99 8.10
CA ASP A 31 2.75 4.07 9.09
C ASP A 31 3.70 3.72 10.24
N ARG A 32 4.11 4.75 10.99
CA ARG A 32 4.93 4.60 12.18
C ARG A 32 4.04 4.48 13.41
N ILE A 33 4.17 3.36 14.12
CA ILE A 33 3.56 3.15 15.43
C ILE A 33 4.62 3.23 16.53
N GLN A 34 4.28 3.90 17.63
CA GLN A 34 5.05 3.89 18.87
C GLN A 34 4.24 3.12 19.94
N PRO A 35 4.66 1.92 20.34
CA PRO A 35 3.88 1.08 21.25
C PRO A 35 3.79 1.67 22.67
N ASN A 36 4.82 2.41 23.13
CA ASN A 36 4.85 3.04 24.44
C ASN A 36 5.20 4.53 24.31
N LYS A 37 4.44 5.40 25.00
CA LYS A 37 4.78 6.83 25.11
C LYS A 37 6.14 6.99 25.78
N GLY A 38 7.11 7.58 25.07
CA GLY A 38 8.48 7.81 25.57
C GLY A 38 9.50 6.72 25.24
N SER A 39 9.09 5.61 24.61
CA SER A 39 10.03 4.63 24.06
C SER A 39 10.54 5.09 22.69
N GLN A 40 11.85 4.97 22.45
CA GLN A 40 12.41 5.21 21.11
C GLN A 40 12.03 4.11 20.10
N LYS A 41 11.59 2.94 20.56
CA LYS A 41 11.18 1.83 19.69
C LYS A 41 10.02 2.24 18.81
N THR A 42 10.18 2.00 17.51
CA THR A 42 9.16 2.23 16.49
C THR A 42 8.84 0.93 15.79
N ILE A 43 7.57 0.77 15.42
CA ILE A 43 7.09 -0.35 14.62
C ILE A 43 6.54 0.24 13.33
N TRP A 44 6.92 -0.36 12.20
CA TRP A 44 6.40 0.02 10.89
C TRP A 44 5.68 -1.19 10.29
N PRO A 45 4.36 -1.34 10.54
CA PRO A 45 3.57 -2.34 9.86
C PRO A 45 3.42 -2.01 8.38
N ILE A 46 3.45 -3.05 7.56
CA ILE A 46 3.04 -3.03 6.16
C ILE A 46 1.65 -3.67 6.11
N LEU A 47 0.64 -2.85 5.82
CA LEU A 47 -0.75 -3.25 5.80
C LEU A 47 -1.27 -3.24 4.37
N LEU A 48 -2.05 -4.24 4.00
CA LEU A 48 -2.77 -4.30 2.72
C LEU A 48 -4.26 -4.47 2.99
N VAL A 49 -5.08 -3.89 2.13
CA VAL A 49 -6.54 -4.13 2.11
C VAL A 49 -6.98 -4.49 0.69
N ILE A 50 -8.01 -5.33 0.59
CA ILE A 50 -8.66 -5.71 -0.68
C ILE A 50 -9.78 -4.72 -0.98
N ASN A 51 -9.68 -4.02 -2.10
CA ASN A 51 -10.58 -2.93 -2.45
C ASN A 51 -11.98 -3.42 -2.87
N GLU A 52 -12.11 -4.65 -3.36
CA GLU A 52 -13.40 -5.23 -3.74
C GLU A 52 -14.31 -5.51 -2.52
N LEU A 53 -13.77 -5.49 -1.30
CA LEU A 53 -14.60 -5.57 -0.09
C LEU A 53 -15.43 -4.29 0.09
N PRO A 54 -16.70 -4.39 0.55
CA PRO A 54 -17.51 -3.21 0.86
C PRO A 54 -16.81 -2.29 1.86
N LEU A 55 -16.87 -0.98 1.63
CA LEU A 55 -16.17 0.04 2.44
C LEU A 55 -16.35 -0.15 3.96
N LYS A 56 -17.56 -0.51 4.40
CA LYS A 56 -17.89 -0.74 5.82
C LYS A 56 -17.15 -1.92 6.46
N ARG A 57 -16.67 -2.88 5.67
CA ARG A 57 -15.94 -4.08 6.13
C ARG A 57 -14.47 -4.06 5.74
N ARG A 58 -14.11 -3.36 4.66
CA ARG A 58 -12.76 -3.31 4.08
C ARG A 58 -11.67 -3.01 5.11
N PHE A 59 -11.94 -2.10 6.05
CA PHE A 59 -10.99 -1.66 7.08
C PHE A 59 -11.25 -2.28 8.46
N ALA A 60 -12.15 -3.27 8.55
CA ALA A 60 -12.29 -4.06 9.77
C ALA A 60 -11.00 -4.85 9.99
N ILE A 61 -10.56 -5.00 11.25
CA ILE A 61 -9.25 -5.59 11.60
C ILE A 61 -9.08 -6.99 10.99
N GLU A 62 -10.15 -7.77 10.93
CA GLU A 62 -10.15 -9.11 10.34
C GLU A 62 -9.93 -9.15 8.82
N ASN A 63 -10.12 -8.02 8.12
CA ASN A 63 -9.93 -7.88 6.67
C ASN A 63 -8.66 -7.12 6.29
N ILE A 64 -7.88 -6.67 7.28
CA ILE A 64 -6.57 -6.06 7.06
C ILE A 64 -5.52 -7.18 7.00
N ILE A 65 -4.74 -7.19 5.92
CA ILE A 65 -3.64 -8.12 5.74
C ILE A 65 -2.36 -7.47 6.29
N LEU A 66 -1.78 -8.06 7.33
CA LEU A 66 -0.45 -7.69 7.82
C LEU A 66 0.62 -8.37 6.95
N ALA A 67 1.10 -7.64 5.94
CA ALA A 67 2.10 -8.15 4.99
C ALA A 67 3.52 -8.18 5.56
N GLY A 68 3.79 -7.38 6.59
CA GLY A 68 5.10 -7.35 7.24
C GLY A 68 5.13 -6.42 8.44
N VAL A 69 6.12 -6.61 9.31
CA VAL A 69 6.41 -5.73 10.44
C VAL A 69 7.89 -5.47 10.49
N TRP A 70 8.30 -4.20 10.45
CA TRP A 70 9.65 -3.80 10.77
C TRP A 70 9.73 -3.29 12.21
N PRO A 71 10.30 -4.06 13.14
CA PRO A 71 10.61 -3.59 14.49
C PRO A 71 11.99 -2.92 14.51
N GLY A 72 12.10 -1.73 15.10
CA GLY A 72 13.41 -1.08 15.23
C GLY A 72 13.48 -0.08 16.37
N PRO A 73 14.68 0.18 16.92
CA PRO A 73 14.88 1.27 17.90
C PRO A 73 14.70 2.66 17.27
N SER A 74 14.62 2.75 15.93
CA SER A 74 14.50 3.99 15.17
C SER A 74 13.78 3.77 13.83
N LYS A 75 13.45 4.87 13.13
CA LYS A 75 13.01 4.87 11.74
C LYS A 75 14.05 4.12 10.88
N PRO A 76 13.63 3.16 10.02
CA PRO A 76 14.57 2.49 9.12
C PRO A 76 15.16 3.50 8.12
N SER A 77 16.42 3.26 7.75
CA SER A 77 17.04 3.93 6.61
C SER A 77 16.34 3.54 5.30
N ARG A 78 16.58 4.33 4.25
CA ARG A 78 16.02 4.06 2.91
C ARG A 78 16.47 2.70 2.37
N THR A 79 17.73 2.36 2.58
CA THR A 79 18.29 1.06 2.17
C THR A 79 17.63 -0.09 2.92
N GLU A 80 17.50 0.02 4.25
CA GLU A 80 16.81 -1.00 5.05
C GLU A 80 15.36 -1.17 4.62
N MET A 81 14.63 -0.06 4.42
CA MET A 81 13.25 -0.11 3.95
C MET A 81 13.13 -0.76 2.57
N SER A 82 14.02 -0.41 1.64
CA SER A 82 14.03 -1.01 0.30
C SER A 82 14.33 -2.51 0.33
N LEU A 83 15.26 -2.95 1.17
CA LEU A 83 15.55 -4.38 1.35
C LEU A 83 14.36 -5.12 1.96
N PHE A 84 13.68 -4.48 2.93
CA PHE A 84 12.51 -5.06 3.58
C PHE A 84 11.30 -5.18 2.64
N PHE A 85 11.09 -4.21 1.74
CA PHE A 85 10.00 -4.22 0.77
C PHE A 85 10.24 -5.15 -0.42
N ARG A 86 11.50 -5.49 -0.72
CA ARG A 86 11.87 -6.31 -1.88
C ARG A 86 11.05 -7.60 -2.02
N PRO A 87 10.92 -8.48 -1.02
CA PRO A 87 10.12 -9.70 -1.16
C PRO A 87 8.65 -9.40 -1.48
N LEU A 88 8.06 -8.41 -0.83
CA LEU A 88 6.68 -8.00 -1.11
C LEU A 88 6.50 -7.51 -2.55
N VAL A 89 7.44 -6.72 -3.06
CA VAL A 89 7.40 -6.24 -4.44
C VAL A 89 7.52 -7.39 -5.43
N GLU A 90 8.44 -8.34 -5.20
CA GLU A 90 8.60 -9.53 -6.04
C GLU A 90 7.33 -10.41 -6.06
N GLU A 91 6.67 -10.57 -4.92
CA GLU A 91 5.38 -11.27 -4.82
C GLU A 91 4.26 -10.52 -5.56
N LEU A 92 4.11 -9.21 -5.34
CA LEU A 92 3.10 -8.40 -6.02
C LEU A 92 3.24 -8.42 -7.54
N VAL A 93 4.48 -8.31 -8.06
CA VAL A 93 4.75 -8.43 -9.50
C VAL A 93 4.36 -9.80 -10.04
N THR A 94 4.58 -10.86 -9.26
CA THR A 94 4.18 -12.21 -9.65
C THR A 94 2.66 -12.38 -9.66
N LEU A 95 1.97 -11.82 -8.67
CA LEU A 95 0.51 -11.87 -8.57
C LEU A 95 -0.17 -11.02 -9.65
N GLU A 96 0.46 -9.91 -10.07
CA GLU A 96 -0.01 -9.09 -11.18
C GLU A 96 0.00 -9.85 -12.50
N GLN A 97 0.93 -10.77 -12.70
CA GLN A 97 1.02 -11.62 -13.89
C GLN A 97 0.01 -12.78 -13.91
N GLY A 98 -0.76 -12.99 -12.83
CA GLY A 98 -1.81 -14.00 -12.75
C GLY A 98 -1.34 -15.43 -12.48
N ALA A 99 -0.05 -15.61 -12.19
CA ALA A 99 0.55 -16.95 -12.15
C ALA A 99 0.28 -17.76 -10.88
N LYS A 100 -0.24 -17.18 -9.79
CA LYS A 100 -0.14 -17.81 -8.45
C LYS A 100 -1.34 -17.74 -7.52
N PHE A 101 -2.36 -16.91 -7.75
CA PHE A 101 -3.50 -16.84 -6.82
C PHE A 101 -4.69 -17.63 -7.37
N GLN A 102 -4.98 -18.76 -6.73
CA GLN A 102 -6.16 -19.59 -6.98
C GLN A 102 -7.04 -19.61 -5.74
N TYR A 103 -8.35 -19.52 -5.96
CA TYR A 103 -9.37 -19.62 -4.92
C TYR A 103 -10.51 -20.52 -5.39
N GLN A 104 -11.24 -21.09 -4.44
CA GLN A 104 -12.48 -21.79 -4.74
C GLN A 104 -13.62 -20.79 -4.71
N ASP A 105 -14.43 -20.77 -5.77
CA ASP A 105 -15.70 -20.04 -5.75
C ASP A 105 -16.76 -20.81 -4.96
N ASP A 106 -17.93 -20.20 -4.80
CA ASP A 106 -19.08 -20.81 -4.09
C ASP A 106 -19.56 -22.13 -4.72
N ASN A 107 -19.13 -22.43 -5.96
CA ASN A 107 -19.46 -23.65 -6.69
C ASN A 107 -18.37 -24.73 -6.60
N ASN A 108 -17.37 -24.57 -5.71
CA ASN A 108 -16.19 -25.43 -5.59
C ASN A 108 -15.31 -25.50 -6.86
N SER A 109 -15.45 -24.55 -7.77
CA SER A 109 -14.56 -24.46 -8.93
C SER A 109 -13.29 -23.69 -8.57
N SER A 110 -12.13 -24.21 -9.00
CA SER A 110 -10.87 -23.52 -8.83
C SER A 110 -10.77 -22.41 -9.87
N THR A 111 -10.69 -21.16 -9.40
CA THR A 111 -10.57 -19.96 -10.23
C THR A 111 -9.27 -19.24 -9.90
N SER A 112 -8.58 -18.73 -10.92
CA SER A 112 -7.41 -17.85 -10.72
C SER A 112 -7.82 -16.38 -10.75
N ALA A 113 -7.19 -15.56 -9.93
CA ALA A 113 -7.30 -14.11 -10.04
C ALA A 113 -5.93 -13.42 -10.11
N ARG A 114 -5.90 -12.31 -10.85
CA ARG A 114 -4.77 -11.38 -10.86
C ARG A 114 -4.89 -10.42 -9.69
N ILE A 115 -3.77 -10.00 -9.12
CA ILE A 115 -3.78 -9.03 -8.01
C ILE A 115 -2.97 -7.81 -8.39
N PHE A 116 -3.58 -6.63 -8.26
CA PHE A 116 -2.97 -5.36 -8.62
C PHE A 116 -2.85 -4.45 -7.40
N LEU A 117 -1.65 -3.93 -7.12
CA LEU A 117 -1.51 -2.83 -6.18
C LEU A 117 -1.85 -1.51 -6.89
N ILE A 118 -2.97 -0.88 -6.54
CA ILE A 118 -3.45 0.33 -7.24
C ILE A 118 -3.26 1.63 -6.45
N GLY A 119 -2.87 1.53 -5.19
CA GLY A 119 -2.70 2.68 -4.33
C GLY A 119 -1.83 2.39 -3.10
N ALA A 120 -1.22 3.46 -2.59
CA ALA A 120 -0.54 3.46 -1.30
C ALA A 120 -1.01 4.69 -0.50
N CYS A 121 -1.50 4.46 0.71
CA CYS A 121 -1.90 5.47 1.67
C CYS A 121 -0.80 5.55 2.74
N CYS A 122 0.02 6.59 2.70
CA CYS A 122 1.13 6.79 3.62
C CYS A 122 1.14 8.26 4.04
N ASP A 123 1.56 8.55 5.27
CA ASP A 123 1.91 9.92 5.62
C ASP A 123 3.13 10.39 4.80
N LYS A 124 3.39 11.69 4.81
CA LYS A 124 4.46 12.26 3.96
C LYS A 124 5.87 11.71 4.32
N PRO A 125 6.25 11.58 5.60
CA PRO A 125 7.52 10.95 5.98
C PRO A 125 7.66 9.49 5.54
N ALA A 126 6.61 8.67 5.68
CA ALA A 126 6.62 7.28 5.21
C ALA A 126 6.67 7.21 3.68
N GLN A 127 5.89 8.06 2.99
CA GLN A 127 5.95 8.18 1.53
C GLN A 127 7.38 8.50 1.06
N ALA A 128 8.03 9.48 1.69
CA ALA A 128 9.39 9.89 1.35
C ALA A 128 10.40 8.75 1.50
N LEU A 129 10.24 7.95 2.55
CA LEU A 129 11.06 6.78 2.81
C LEU A 129 10.85 5.67 1.77
N LEU A 130 9.59 5.36 1.43
CA LEU A 130 9.24 4.29 0.48
C LEU A 130 9.60 4.63 -0.97
N GLN A 131 9.41 5.90 -1.37
CA GLN A 131 9.56 6.34 -2.76
C GLN A 131 10.92 6.99 -3.05
N PHE A 132 11.85 6.95 -2.09
CA PHE A 132 13.14 7.64 -2.20
C PHE A 132 13.03 9.14 -2.49
N LEU A 133 11.97 9.80 -2.01
CA LEU A 133 11.76 11.25 -2.18
C LEU A 133 12.41 12.06 -1.06
N PRO A 134 12.67 13.37 -1.25
CA PRO A 134 13.05 14.27 -0.16
C PRO A 134 12.05 14.19 1.01
N GLU A 135 12.56 14.36 2.24
CA GLU A 135 11.69 14.44 3.41
C GLU A 135 10.80 15.68 3.34
N PRO A 136 9.64 15.69 4.03
CA PRO A 136 8.67 16.79 3.89
C PRO A 136 9.18 18.16 4.36
N ILE A 137 10.25 18.17 5.16
CA ILE A 137 10.91 19.37 5.68
C ILE A 137 11.99 19.94 4.73
N ALA A 138 12.27 19.27 3.62
CA ALA A 138 13.25 19.75 2.65
C ALA A 138 12.73 20.99 1.90
N THR A 139 13.65 21.84 1.41
CA THR A 139 13.33 23.01 0.56
C THR A 139 12.41 22.64 -0.59
N PHE A 140 12.61 21.46 -1.20
CA PHE A 140 11.74 20.88 -2.21
C PHE A 140 11.21 19.52 -1.72
N GLY A 141 10.32 19.54 -0.73
CA GLY A 141 9.78 18.33 -0.09
C GLY A 141 8.69 17.59 -0.89
N CYS A 142 8.16 18.19 -1.96
CA CYS A 142 7.07 17.58 -2.73
C CYS A 142 7.60 16.66 -3.82
N GLY A 143 7.27 15.36 -3.78
CA GLY A 143 7.58 14.44 -4.88
C GLY A 143 6.71 14.57 -6.15
N ARG A 144 5.93 15.64 -6.27
CA ARG A 144 5.04 15.87 -7.44
C ARG A 144 5.23 17.22 -8.13
N CYS A 145 5.75 18.21 -7.41
CA CYS A 145 5.97 19.55 -7.95
C CYS A 145 7.30 20.11 -7.44
N GLU A 146 7.77 21.17 -8.08
CA GLU A 146 9.04 21.83 -7.77
C GLU A 146 8.85 23.11 -6.95
N VAL A 147 7.72 23.22 -6.23
CA VAL A 147 7.43 24.40 -5.41
C VAL A 147 8.29 24.36 -4.15
N GLU A 148 9.00 25.46 -3.90
CA GLU A 148 9.82 25.65 -2.70
C GLU A 148 8.94 25.81 -1.44
N GLY A 149 9.29 25.08 -0.38
CA GLY A 149 8.65 25.17 0.93
C GLY A 149 8.99 26.48 1.66
N ARG A 150 8.02 27.02 2.40
CA ARG A 150 8.21 28.22 3.23
C ARG A 150 8.06 27.84 4.71
N VAL A 151 8.92 28.43 5.54
CA VAL A 151 8.74 28.37 7.00
C VAL A 151 7.72 29.45 7.37
N SER A 152 6.66 29.06 8.08
CA SER A 152 5.72 30.03 8.64
C SER A 152 6.33 30.65 9.89
N ASP A 153 6.31 31.98 9.96
CA ASP A 153 6.69 32.77 11.15
C ASP A 153 5.73 32.55 12.33
#